data_AF-A0A8D8ZTV5-F1
#
_entry.id   AF-A0A8D8ZTV5-F1
#
_cell.length_a   1.000
_cell.length_b   1.000
_cell.length_c   1.000
_cell.angle_alpha   90.00
_cell.angle_beta   90.00
_cell.angle_gamma   90.00
#
_symmetry.space_group_name_H-M   'P 1'
#
loop_
_entity.id
_entity.type
_entity.pdbx_description
1 polymer ?
#
loop_
_entity_poly.entity_id
_entity_poly.type
_entity_poly.pdbx_seq_one_letter_code
_entity_poly.pdbx_strand_id
1 'polypeptide(L)'
;MMNSDDGKMNNHLQRITLIQSLNVSKLDDTHISFIEDLILKDLNTACIQNIYHMILPLALSWAEYDSPVKLKLLSCKILGESISNIDDSLVLQRHVLPITQYLLQDTEPQVRSSVCKQLPSLLCKVDQLSENLLLTSLLDAAQDSSANVRCAVLDVLIESEPYIYKGMYVLVS
;
A
#
# COMPACT_ATOMS: atom_id res chain seq x y z
N MET A 1 -30.31 15.74 16.28
CA MET A 1 -30.12 14.32 15.97
C MET A 1 -29.00 14.25 14.95
N MET A 2 -27.83 13.69 15.30
CA MET A 2 -26.81 13.36 14.29
C MET A 2 -27.42 12.36 13.30
N ASN A 3 -27.19 12.53 12.01
CA ASN A 3 -27.65 11.56 11.02
C ASN A 3 -26.98 10.20 11.32
N SER A 4 -27.68 9.10 11.03
CA SER A 4 -27.17 7.74 11.31
C SER A 4 -25.82 7.44 10.66
N ASP A 5 -25.50 8.15 9.57
CA ASP A 5 -24.24 7.99 8.84
C ASP A 5 -23.10 8.79 9.47
N ASP A 6 -23.39 9.99 10.04
CA ASP A 6 -22.42 10.76 10.83
C ASP A 6 -21.99 10.00 12.10
N GLY A 7 -22.96 9.32 12.74
CA GLY A 7 -22.69 8.49 13.93
C GLY A 7 -21.80 7.29 13.62
N LYS A 8 -21.97 6.65 12.45
CA LYS A 8 -21.10 5.55 12.00
C LYS A 8 -19.70 6.06 11.73
N MET A 9 -19.56 7.16 10.97
CA MET A 9 -18.26 7.78 10.66
C MET A 9 -17.47 8.07 11.94
N ASN A 10 -18.09 8.69 12.95
CA ASN A 10 -17.42 9.00 14.22
C ASN A 10 -16.88 7.74 14.94
N ASN A 11 -17.59 6.61 14.87
CA ASN A 11 -17.12 5.35 15.45
C ASN A 11 -15.91 4.79 14.68
N HIS A 12 -15.89 4.91 13.35
CA HIS A 12 -14.73 4.52 12.53
C HIS A 12 -13.50 5.36 12.89
N LEU A 13 -13.67 6.69 12.98
CA LEU A 13 -12.60 7.63 13.35
C LEU A 13 -12.00 7.30 14.72
N GLN A 14 -12.84 7.07 15.73
CA GLN A 14 -12.39 6.73 17.08
C GLN A 14 -11.57 5.44 17.12
N ARG A 15 -11.96 4.43 16.33
CA ARG A 15 -11.22 3.16 16.26
C ARG A 15 -9.86 3.33 15.60
N ILE A 16 -9.76 4.08 14.50
CA ILE A 16 -8.48 4.37 13.84
C ILE A 16 -7.54 5.10 14.79
N THR A 17 -8.03 6.12 15.50
CA THR A 17 -7.23 6.85 16.50
C THR A 17 -6.75 5.95 17.63
N LEU A 18 -7.59 5.03 18.11
CA LEU A 18 -7.18 4.04 19.12
C LEU A 18 -6.07 3.14 18.59
N ILE A 19 -6.20 2.62 17.36
CA ILE A 19 -5.19 1.76 16.72
C ILE A 19 -3.86 2.50 16.58
N GLN A 20 -3.88 3.77 16.18
CA GLN A 20 -2.68 4.62 16.09
C GLN A 20 -1.95 4.78 17.42
N SER A 21 -2.64 4.68 18.56
CA SER A 21 -2.05 4.80 19.89
C SER A 21 -1.45 3.49 20.43
N LEU A 22 -1.63 2.37 19.73
CA LEU A 22 -1.15 1.07 20.19
C LEU A 22 0.38 0.98 20.11
N ASN A 23 0.98 0.37 21.14
CA ASN A 23 2.39 0.01 21.08
C ASN A 23 2.57 -1.27 20.26
N VAL A 24 2.92 -1.09 18.98
CA VAL A 24 3.06 -2.17 17.99
C VAL A 24 4.08 -3.24 18.39
N SER A 25 5.11 -2.88 19.15
CA SER A 25 6.14 -3.84 19.61
C SER A 25 5.61 -4.90 20.58
N LYS A 26 4.43 -4.68 21.17
CA LYS A 26 3.78 -5.61 22.10
C LYS A 26 2.66 -6.43 21.48
N LEU A 27 2.35 -6.21 20.20
CA LEU A 27 1.27 -6.92 19.52
C LEU A 27 1.78 -8.28 19.03
N ASP A 28 1.04 -9.33 19.36
CA ASP A 28 1.23 -10.64 18.74
C ASP A 28 0.40 -10.78 17.45
N ASP A 29 0.59 -11.90 16.75
CA ASP A 29 -0.10 -12.17 15.50
C ASP A 29 -1.63 -12.18 15.62
N THR A 30 -2.18 -12.55 16.77
CA THR A 30 -3.63 -12.58 16.99
C THR A 30 -4.18 -11.16 17.05
N HIS A 31 -3.50 -10.28 17.79
CA HIS A 31 -3.86 -8.87 17.85
C HIS A 31 -3.76 -8.20 16.47
N ILE A 32 -2.70 -8.51 15.71
CA ILE A 32 -2.50 -7.95 14.37
C ILE A 32 -3.59 -8.43 13.40
N SER A 33 -3.98 -9.71 13.44
CA SER A 33 -5.10 -10.21 12.63
C SER A 33 -6.42 -9.53 12.96
N PHE A 34 -6.71 -9.30 14.24
CA PHE A 34 -7.92 -8.59 14.64
C PHE A 34 -7.93 -7.14 14.13
N ILE A 35 -6.77 -6.46 14.18
CA ILE A 35 -6.61 -5.10 13.65
C ILE A 35 -6.78 -5.09 12.12
N GLU A 36 -6.21 -6.07 11.42
CA GLU A 36 -6.38 -6.24 9.97
C GLU A 36 -7.86 -6.34 9.59
N ASP A 37 -8.61 -7.26 10.19
CA ASP A 37 -10.03 -7.46 9.91
C ASP A 37 -10.84 -6.18 10.14
N LEU A 38 -10.50 -5.43 11.20
CA LEU A 38 -11.16 -4.18 11.55
C LEU A 38 -10.89 -3.08 10.52
N ILE A 39 -9.64 -2.90 10.11
CA ILE A 39 -9.25 -1.85 9.15
C ILE A 39 -9.78 -2.17 7.76
N LEU A 40 -9.64 -3.41 7.29
CA LEU A 40 -10.12 -3.80 5.97
C LEU A 40 -11.64 -3.71 5.88
N LYS A 41 -12.36 -4.04 6.96
CA LYS A 41 -13.81 -3.81 7.02
C LYS A 41 -14.15 -2.33 6.89
N ASP A 42 -13.39 -1.46 7.53
CA ASP A 42 -13.61 -0.01 7.49
C ASP A 42 -13.32 0.56 6.09
N LEU A 43 -12.20 0.19 5.48
CA LEU A 43 -11.82 0.57 4.11
C LEU A 43 -12.89 0.20 3.07
N ASN A 44 -13.57 -0.94 3.26
CA ASN A 44 -14.60 -1.42 2.34
C ASN A 44 -15.98 -0.78 2.52
N THR A 45 -16.17 0.13 3.49
CA THR A 45 -17.46 0.82 3.65
C THR A 45 -17.56 2.08 2.78
N ALA A 46 -18.68 2.26 2.08
CA ALA A 46 -18.91 3.38 1.15
C ALA A 46 -18.82 4.79 1.78
N CYS A 47 -18.90 4.89 3.11
CA CYS A 47 -18.76 6.16 3.82
C CYS A 47 -17.28 6.62 3.91
N ILE A 48 -16.32 5.74 3.63
CA ILE A 48 -14.90 5.88 3.99
C ILE A 48 -13.98 6.23 2.81
N GLN A 49 -14.52 6.48 1.61
CA GLN A 49 -13.75 6.72 0.38
C GLN A 49 -12.72 7.87 0.44
N ASN A 50 -12.69 8.69 1.51
CA ASN A 50 -11.70 9.76 1.70
C ASN A 50 -10.94 9.74 3.04
N ILE A 51 -10.86 8.63 3.79
CA ILE A 51 -10.06 8.59 5.06
C ILE A 51 -8.61 8.15 4.87
N TYR A 52 -8.11 8.07 3.63
CA TYR A 52 -6.71 7.75 3.35
C TYR A 52 -5.74 8.64 4.16
N HIS A 53 -6.10 9.90 4.43
CA HIS A 53 -5.33 10.81 5.27
C HIS A 53 -5.13 10.34 6.72
N MET A 54 -6.00 9.44 7.22
CA MET A 54 -5.89 8.83 8.55
C MET A 54 -5.25 7.44 8.51
N ILE A 55 -5.46 6.71 7.43
CA ILE A 55 -4.99 5.33 7.28
C ILE A 55 -3.56 5.27 6.74
N LEU A 56 -3.15 6.18 5.86
CA LEU A 56 -1.77 6.23 5.36
C LEU A 56 -0.74 6.46 6.47
N PRO A 57 -0.98 7.31 7.50
CA PRO A 57 -0.12 7.39 8.67
C PRO A 57 0.06 6.05 9.42
N LEU A 58 -0.97 5.20 9.46
CA LEU A 58 -0.84 3.84 10.04
C LEU A 58 0.05 2.96 9.18
N ALA A 59 -0.19 2.93 7.86
CA ALA A 59 0.63 2.16 6.95
C ALA A 59 2.11 2.57 7.01
N LEU A 60 2.37 3.88 7.16
CA LEU A 60 3.71 4.44 7.33
C LEU A 60 4.36 3.97 8.63
N SER A 61 3.68 4.10 9.78
CA SER A 61 4.26 3.71 11.07
C SER A 61 4.50 2.20 11.17
N TRP A 62 3.66 1.40 10.52
CA TRP A 62 3.80 -0.06 10.49
C TRP A 62 4.78 -0.58 9.44
N ALA A 63 5.16 0.27 8.49
CA ALA A 63 6.22 -0.07 7.54
C ALA A 63 7.60 -0.01 8.18
N GLU A 64 7.77 0.71 9.31
CA GLU A 64 9.06 0.93 9.97
C GLU A 64 9.84 -0.37 10.23
N TYR A 65 11.18 -0.28 10.17
CA TYR A 65 12.10 -1.42 10.22
C TYR A 65 11.83 -2.38 11.39
N ASP A 66 11.59 -1.86 12.60
CA ASP A 66 11.39 -2.63 13.83
C ASP A 66 9.98 -3.22 13.97
N SER A 67 9.06 -2.92 13.03
CA SER A 67 7.70 -3.45 13.08
C SER A 67 7.66 -4.96 12.78
N PRO A 68 6.80 -5.73 13.48
CA PRO A 68 6.50 -7.11 13.12
C PRO A 68 6.17 -7.25 11.63
N VAL A 69 6.67 -8.32 11.00
CA VAL A 69 6.50 -8.57 9.57
C VAL A 69 5.03 -8.55 9.15
N LYS A 70 4.14 -9.06 10.01
CA LYS A 70 2.70 -9.08 9.77
C LYS A 70 2.08 -7.67 9.71
N LEU A 71 2.60 -6.70 10.47
CA LEU A 71 2.18 -5.30 10.36
C LEU A 71 2.68 -4.67 9.07
N LYS A 72 3.91 -4.95 8.64
CA LYS A 72 4.42 -4.51 7.32
C LYS A 72 3.60 -5.07 6.16
N LEU A 73 3.19 -6.34 6.25
CA LEU A 73 2.26 -6.96 5.28
C LEU A 73 0.88 -6.29 5.30
N LEU A 74 0.38 -5.93 6.48
CA LEU A 74 -0.86 -5.15 6.60
C LEU A 74 -0.71 -3.75 5.98
N SER A 75 0.43 -3.07 6.14
CA SER A 75 0.72 -1.83 5.41
C SER A 75 0.62 -2.02 3.90
N CYS A 76 1.17 -3.10 3.35
CA CYS A 76 1.07 -3.40 1.91
C CYS A 76 -0.39 -3.51 1.45
N LYS A 77 -1.23 -4.24 2.20
CA LYS A 77 -2.67 -4.40 1.89
C LYS A 77 -3.41 -3.07 1.95
N ILE A 78 -3.17 -2.29 3.00
CA ILE A 78 -3.77 -0.97 3.19
C ILE A 78 -3.42 -0.04 2.02
N LEU A 79 -2.15 -0.04 1.57
CA LEU A 79 -1.73 0.76 0.41
C LEU A 79 -2.52 0.37 -0.84
N GLY A 80 -2.64 -0.93 -1.14
CA GLY A 80 -3.40 -1.43 -2.28
C GLY A 80 -4.85 -0.94 -2.33
N GLU A 81 -5.57 -1.13 -1.22
CA GLU A 81 -6.97 -0.69 -1.08
C GLU A 81 -7.09 0.84 -1.17
N SER A 82 -6.12 1.56 -0.60
CA SER A 82 -6.13 3.03 -0.61
C SER A 82 -5.84 3.61 -1.99
N ILE A 83 -4.85 3.08 -2.72
CA ILE A 83 -4.44 3.58 -4.05
C ILE A 83 -5.62 3.60 -5.00
N SER A 84 -6.45 2.55 -4.98
CA SER A 84 -7.64 2.43 -5.84
C SER A 84 -8.60 3.61 -5.66
N ASN A 85 -8.66 4.18 -4.45
CA ASN A 85 -9.58 5.27 -4.08
C ASN A 85 -8.94 6.67 -4.06
N ILE A 86 -7.61 6.80 -4.21
CA ILE A 86 -6.92 8.10 -4.20
C ILE A 86 -6.73 8.59 -5.63
N ASP A 87 -7.27 9.77 -5.94
CA ASP A 87 -7.01 10.50 -7.20
C ASP A 87 -6.12 11.74 -7.01
N ASP A 88 -5.81 12.10 -5.77
CA ASP A 88 -4.90 13.21 -5.46
C ASP A 88 -3.45 12.81 -5.73
N SER A 89 -2.89 13.31 -6.84
CA SER A 89 -1.52 13.08 -7.24
C SER A 89 -0.49 13.52 -6.19
N LEU A 90 -0.75 14.55 -5.40
CA LEU A 90 0.18 14.98 -4.35
C LEU A 90 0.21 13.97 -3.20
N VAL A 91 -0.92 13.35 -2.88
CA VAL A 91 -1.00 12.29 -1.87
C VAL A 91 -0.25 11.05 -2.34
N LEU A 92 -0.46 10.65 -3.60
CA LEU A 92 0.27 9.53 -4.19
C LEU A 92 1.78 9.77 -4.18
N GLN A 93 2.25 10.94 -4.58
CA GLN A 93 3.67 11.27 -4.64
C GLN A 93 4.33 11.46 -3.27
N ARG A 94 3.65 12.09 -2.30
CA ARG A 94 4.26 12.44 -1.00
C ARG A 94 4.12 11.37 0.07
N HIS A 95 3.14 10.49 -0.05
CA HIS A 95 2.85 9.50 0.98
C HIS A 95 2.94 8.07 0.44
N VAL A 96 2.23 7.75 -0.64
CA VAL A 96 2.15 6.37 -1.12
C VAL A 96 3.46 5.90 -1.76
N LEU A 97 4.02 6.71 -2.67
CA LEU A 97 5.24 6.37 -3.40
C LEU A 97 6.44 6.13 -2.46
N PRO A 98 6.73 6.98 -1.46
CA PRO A 98 7.83 6.74 -0.52
C PRO A 98 7.66 5.47 0.31
N ILE A 99 6.46 5.18 0.80
CA ILE A 99 6.21 3.94 1.59
C ILE A 99 6.39 2.71 0.69
N THR A 100 5.90 2.79 -0.54
CA THR A 100 6.05 1.72 -1.53
C THR A 100 7.52 1.42 -1.81
N GLN A 101 8.32 2.45 -2.07
CA GLN A 101 9.77 2.32 -2.29
C GLN A 101 10.50 1.79 -1.05
N TYR A 102 10.09 2.23 0.15
CA TYR A 102 10.67 1.75 1.40
C TYR A 102 10.42 0.25 1.60
N LEU A 103 9.17 -0.21 1.44
CA LEU A 103 8.81 -1.62 1.62
C LEU A 103 9.40 -2.53 0.54
N LEU A 104 9.69 -2.01 -0.67
CA LEU A 104 10.39 -2.76 -1.72
C LEU A 104 11.84 -3.07 -1.34
N GLN A 105 12.41 -2.37 -0.35
CA GLN A 105 13.76 -2.60 0.17
C GLN A 105 13.75 -3.36 1.51
N ASP A 106 12.59 -3.87 1.95
CA ASP A 106 12.49 -4.58 3.23
C ASP A 106 13.34 -5.86 3.22
N THR A 107 13.89 -6.24 4.38
CA THR A 107 14.72 -7.44 4.51
C THR A 107 13.94 -8.73 4.25
N GLU A 108 12.65 -8.73 4.55
CA GLU A 108 11.78 -9.90 4.42
C GLU A 108 11.21 -10.02 3.00
N PRO A 109 11.52 -11.11 2.26
CA PRO A 109 11.05 -11.26 0.88
C PRO A 109 9.52 -11.27 0.72
N GLN A 110 8.81 -11.74 1.74
CA GLN A 110 7.34 -11.71 1.74
C GLN A 110 6.80 -10.29 1.71
N VAL A 111 7.42 -9.34 2.43
CA VAL A 111 7.03 -7.93 2.44
C VAL A 111 7.30 -7.32 1.06
N ARG A 112 8.51 -7.51 0.52
CA ARG A 112 8.87 -7.04 -0.83
C ARG A 112 7.90 -7.57 -1.90
N SER A 113 7.59 -8.86 -1.86
CA SER A 113 6.63 -9.47 -2.80
C SER A 113 5.20 -8.92 -2.63
N SER A 114 4.79 -8.62 -1.39
CA SER A 114 3.44 -8.13 -1.09
C SER A 114 3.24 -6.69 -1.55
N VAL A 115 4.23 -5.82 -1.38
CA VAL A 115 4.17 -4.43 -1.87
C VAL A 115 4.32 -4.36 -3.38
N CYS A 116 5.14 -5.24 -3.98
CA CYS A 116 5.31 -5.31 -5.43
C CYS A 116 3.96 -5.49 -6.15
N LYS A 117 3.08 -6.34 -5.60
CA LYS A 117 1.73 -6.56 -6.14
C LYS A 117 0.80 -5.34 -6.10
N GLN A 118 1.15 -4.27 -5.39
CA GLN A 118 0.36 -3.04 -5.34
C GLN A 118 0.75 -2.05 -6.44
N LEU A 119 1.86 -2.30 -7.14
CA LEU A 119 2.42 -1.39 -8.13
C LEU A 119 1.55 -1.15 -9.37
N PRO A 120 0.79 -2.12 -9.92
CA PRO A 120 -0.05 -1.87 -11.10
C PRO A 120 -1.03 -0.71 -10.89
N SER A 121 -1.68 -0.68 -9.72
CA SER A 121 -2.64 0.37 -9.34
C SER A 121 -1.98 1.73 -9.14
N LEU A 122 -0.69 1.77 -8.79
CA LEU A 122 0.04 3.01 -8.59
C LEU A 122 0.59 3.55 -9.93
N LEU A 123 1.14 2.68 -10.77
CA LEU A 123 1.71 3.03 -12.08
C LEU A 123 0.71 3.76 -12.98
N CYS A 124 -0.58 3.40 -12.92
CA CYS A 124 -1.60 4.03 -13.75
C CYS A 124 -2.08 5.41 -13.25
N LYS A 125 -1.67 5.84 -12.04
CA LYS A 125 -2.15 7.08 -11.40
C LYS A 125 -1.06 8.14 -11.17
N VAL A 126 0.21 7.79 -11.32
CA VAL A 126 1.33 8.71 -11.06
C VAL A 126 1.79 9.45 -12.31
N ASP A 127 2.58 10.51 -12.12
CA ASP A 127 3.21 11.21 -13.22
C ASP A 127 4.38 10.41 -13.82
N GLN A 128 4.83 10.81 -15.00
CA GLN A 128 5.89 10.12 -15.74
C GLN A 128 7.20 9.98 -14.97
N LEU A 129 7.54 10.96 -14.11
CA LEU A 129 8.75 10.89 -13.29
C LEU A 129 8.63 9.78 -12.24
N SER A 130 7.51 9.71 -11.54
CA SER A 130 7.24 8.66 -10.55
C SER A 130 7.09 7.29 -11.20
N GLU A 131 6.49 7.22 -12.39
CA GLU A 131 6.40 6.00 -13.18
C GLU A 131 7.80 5.43 -13.48
N ASN A 132 8.73 6.26 -13.98
CA ASN A 132 10.10 5.83 -14.25
C ASN A 132 10.83 5.32 -12.98
N LEU A 133 10.57 5.94 -11.83
CA LEU A 133 11.12 5.49 -10.54
C LEU A 133 10.58 4.12 -10.12
N LEU A 134 9.29 3.88 -10.31
CA LEU A 134 8.65 2.60 -10.02
C LEU A 134 9.10 1.50 -10.99
N LEU A 135 9.24 1.82 -12.28
CA LEU A 135 9.78 0.90 -13.28
C LEU A 135 11.23 0.51 -12.95
N THR A 136 12.04 1.45 -12.47
CA THR A 136 13.40 1.15 -11.99
C THR A 136 13.34 0.18 -10.79
N SER A 137 12.42 0.43 -9.85
CA SER A 137 12.25 -0.44 -8.68
C SER A 137 11.77 -1.85 -9.07
N LEU A 138 10.97 -1.98 -10.13
CA LEU A 138 10.56 -3.28 -10.70
C LEU A 138 11.73 -4.03 -11.34
N LEU A 139 12.64 -3.33 -12.01
CA LEU A 139 13.86 -3.93 -12.58
C LEU A 139 14.80 -4.46 -11.50
N ASP A 140 14.90 -3.76 -10.37
CA ASP A 140 15.64 -4.23 -9.20
C ASP A 140 14.97 -5.46 -8.59
N ALA A 141 13.64 -5.43 -8.40
CA ALA A 141 12.86 -6.56 -7.89
C ALA A 141 12.87 -7.78 -8.84
N ALA A 142 13.02 -7.59 -10.15
CA ALA A 142 13.16 -8.67 -11.12
C ALA A 142 14.45 -9.47 -10.91
N GLN A 143 15.46 -8.85 -10.29
CA GLN A 143 16.74 -9.43 -9.95
C GLN A 143 16.83 -9.85 -8.47
N ASP A 144 15.71 -9.82 -7.74
CA ASP A 144 15.66 -10.15 -6.33
C ASP A 144 16.16 -11.59 -6.06
N SER A 145 16.82 -11.79 -4.93
CA SER A 145 17.33 -13.12 -4.51
C SER A 145 16.19 -14.13 -4.31
N SER A 146 15.01 -13.68 -3.90
CA SER A 146 13.82 -14.50 -3.68
C SER A 146 13.04 -14.73 -4.96
N ALA A 147 12.77 -16.00 -5.27
CA ALA A 147 11.90 -16.38 -6.38
C ALA A 147 10.49 -15.80 -6.24
N ASN A 148 9.96 -15.68 -5.02
CA ASN A 148 8.60 -15.15 -4.79
C ASN A 148 8.48 -13.68 -5.21
N VAL A 149 9.53 -12.88 -4.99
CA VAL A 149 9.56 -11.48 -5.42
C VAL A 149 9.65 -11.41 -6.94
N ARG A 150 10.52 -12.21 -7.56
CA ARG A 150 10.61 -12.28 -9.03
C ARG A 150 9.30 -12.73 -9.68
N CYS A 151 8.59 -13.69 -9.10
CA CYS A 151 7.26 -14.09 -9.55
C CYS A 151 6.23 -12.95 -9.39
N ALA A 152 6.25 -12.22 -8.29
CA ALA A 152 5.37 -11.06 -8.12
C ALA A 152 5.61 -9.98 -9.19
N VAL A 153 6.85 -9.77 -9.62
CA VAL A 153 7.15 -8.86 -10.75
C VAL A 153 6.51 -9.35 -12.04
N LEU A 154 6.54 -10.66 -12.33
CA LEU A 154 5.88 -11.21 -13.52
C LEU A 154 4.37 -10.98 -13.47
N ASP A 155 3.73 -11.18 -12.31
CA ASP A 155 2.30 -10.89 -12.12
C ASP A 155 2.01 -9.40 -12.43
N VAL A 156 2.84 -8.49 -11.91
CA VAL A 156 2.73 -7.04 -12.15
C VAL A 156 2.85 -6.69 -13.63
N LEU A 157 3.81 -7.29 -14.36
CA LEU A 157 4.01 -7.03 -15.79
C LEU A 157 2.82 -7.50 -16.62
N ILE A 158 2.20 -8.62 -16.24
CA ILE A 158 0.99 -9.14 -16.90
C ILE A 158 -0.20 -8.22 -16.61
N GLU A 159 -0.41 -7.81 -15.37
CA GLU A 159 -1.52 -6.93 -14.98
C GLU A 159 -1.36 -5.51 -15.55
N SER A 160 -0.12 -5.05 -15.72
CA SER A 160 0.21 -3.71 -16.21
C SER A 160 0.43 -3.66 -17.73
N GLU A 161 0.17 -4.75 -18.46
CA GLU A 161 0.30 -4.87 -19.93
C GLU A 161 -0.33 -3.68 -20.69
N PRO A 162 -1.48 -3.10 -20.31
CA PRO A 162 -2.03 -1.95 -21.03
C PRO A 162 -1.20 -0.65 -20.93
N TYR A 163 -0.29 -0.56 -19.96
CA TYR A 163 0.38 0.69 -19.56
C TYR A 163 1.88 0.68 -19.88
N ILE A 164 2.57 -0.44 -19.65
CA ILE A 164 4.03 -0.54 -19.80
C ILE A 164 4.48 -0.46 -21.27
N TYR A 165 3.66 -0.92 -22.22
CA TYR A 165 4.02 -0.90 -23.65
C TYR A 165 3.90 0.47 -24.31
N LYS A 166 3.33 1.49 -23.66
CA LYS A 166 3.34 2.86 -24.21
C LYS A 166 4.74 3.48 -24.22
N GLY A 167 5.61 3.12 -23.28
CA GLY A 167 6.99 3.62 -23.20
C GLY A 167 7.98 2.86 -24.07
N MET A 168 7.76 1.56 -24.32
CA MET A 168 8.72 0.73 -25.08
C MET A 168 8.71 0.98 -26.59
N TYR A 169 7.60 1.43 -27.18
CA TYR A 169 7.58 1.76 -28.62
C TYR A 169 8.44 2.99 -28.97
N VAL A 170 8.71 3.90 -28.02
CA VAL A 170 9.55 5.08 -28.25
C VAL A 170 11.05 4.75 -28.24
N LEU A 171 11.45 3.62 -27.66
CA LEU A 171 12.85 3.17 -27.60
C LEU A 171 13.23 2.21 -28.74
N VAL A 172 12.25 1.77 -29.54
CA VAL A 172 12.44 0.84 -30.67
C VAL A 172 11.96 1.45 -32.00
N SER A 173 11.62 2.74 -32.01
CA SER A 173 11.31 3.54 -33.22
C SER A 173 12.37 4.61 -33.44
#